data_AF-A7RS61-F1
#
_entry.id   AF-A7RS61-F1
#
_cell.length_a   1.000
_cell.length_b   1.000
_cell.length_c   1.000
_cell.angle_alpha   90.00
_cell.angle_beta   90.00
_cell.angle_gamma   90.00
#
_symmetry.space_group_name_H-M   'P 1'
#
loop_
_entity.id
_entity.type
_entity.pdbx_description
1 polymer ?
#
loop_
_entity_poly.entity_id
_entity_poly.type
_entity_poly.pdbx_seq_one_letter_code
_entity_poly.pdbx_strand_id
1 'polypeptide(L)'
;MGRALMNNDVESFSLMLKTVDFDINEPCMDGYYMLHRAASAGSATCLKYLIKKGADVNVTDINGLTPLDLAVLEGEFDCATYLIRSGA
;
A
#
# COMPACT_ATOMS: atom_id res chain seq x y z
N MET A 1 11.79 5.24 -5.01
CA MET A 1 10.49 4.77 -4.46
C MET A 1 10.64 3.51 -3.60
N GLY A 2 11.39 2.48 -4.01
CA GLY A 2 11.45 1.18 -3.29
C GLY A 2 12.01 1.17 -1.86
N ARG A 3 12.85 2.13 -1.43
CA ARG A 3 13.47 2.08 -0.08
C ARG A 3 12.61 2.62 1.07
N ALA A 4 11.64 3.51 0.79
CA ALA A 4 10.85 4.14 1.83
C ALA A 4 9.82 3.16 2.46
N LEU A 5 9.24 2.30 1.64
CA LEU A 5 8.25 1.30 2.07
C LEU A 5 8.89 0.13 2.82
N MET A 6 10.09 -0.30 2.39
CA MET A 6 10.82 -1.42 3.03
C MET A 6 11.27 -1.11 4.47
N ASN A 7 11.46 0.17 4.81
CA ASN A 7 11.97 0.56 6.13
C ASN A 7 10.87 1.03 7.10
N ASN A 8 9.59 0.90 6.74
CA ASN A 8 8.45 1.42 7.51
C ASN A 8 8.60 2.92 7.89
N ASP A 9 9.33 3.69 7.07
CA ASP A 9 9.62 5.08 7.36
C ASP A 9 8.49 5.98 6.87
N VAL A 10 7.58 6.30 7.80
CA VAL A 10 6.38 7.11 7.56
C VAL A 10 6.75 8.53 7.11
N GLU A 11 7.90 9.05 7.54
CA GLU A 11 8.40 10.38 7.12
C GLU A 11 8.75 10.37 5.63
N SER A 12 9.56 9.39 5.19
CA SER A 12 9.87 9.21 3.77
C SER A 12 8.61 8.95 2.92
N PHE A 13 7.63 8.23 3.47
CA PHE A 13 6.36 7.97 2.79
C PHE A 13 5.47 9.22 2.67
N SER A 14 5.33 9.98 3.76
CA SER A 14 4.61 11.25 3.82
C SER A 14 5.26 12.32 2.95
N LEU A 15 6.60 12.35 2.91
CA LEU A 15 7.38 13.23 2.05
C LEU A 15 7.18 12.85 0.58
N MET A 16 7.17 11.56 0.24
CA MET A 16 6.90 11.10 -1.13
C MET A 16 5.49 11.51 -1.61
N LEU A 17 4.48 11.37 -0.74
CA LEU A 17 3.10 11.78 -1.03
C LEU A 17 2.91 13.30 -1.15
N LYS A 18 3.80 14.10 -0.57
CA LYS A 18 3.72 15.58 -0.62
C LYS A 18 4.59 16.21 -1.70
N THR A 19 5.67 15.56 -2.11
CA THR A 19 6.68 16.12 -3.02
C THR A 19 6.44 15.75 -4.47
N VAL A 20 5.75 14.64 -4.71
CA VAL A 20 5.27 14.24 -6.02
C VAL A 20 3.77 14.52 -6.01
N ASP A 21 3.23 15.13 -7.06
CA ASP A 21 1.79 15.34 -7.27
C ASP A 21 1.14 13.95 -7.50
N PHE A 22 1.14 13.14 -6.44
CA PHE A 22 0.91 11.71 -6.49
C PHE A 22 -0.56 11.45 -6.18
N ASP A 23 -1.30 11.01 -7.20
CA ASP A 23 -2.64 10.50 -6.98
C ASP A 23 -2.57 9.11 -6.35
N ILE A 24 -3.14 8.97 -5.15
CA ILE A 24 -3.21 7.71 -4.40
C ILE A 24 -3.88 6.57 -5.19
N ASN A 25 -4.69 6.92 -6.19
CA ASN A 25 -5.42 5.99 -7.06
C ASN A 25 -4.79 5.85 -8.45
N GLU A 26 -3.57 6.34 -8.68
CA GLU A 26 -2.80 6.00 -9.87
C GLU A 26 -1.77 4.89 -9.59
N PRO A 27 -1.58 3.95 -10.54
CA PRO A 27 -0.55 2.93 -10.41
C PRO A 27 0.84 3.58 -10.43
N CYS A 28 1.74 3.14 -9.55
CA CYS A 28 3.16 3.49 -9.66
C CYS A 28 3.73 2.94 -10.98
N MET A 29 4.92 3.40 -11.37
CA MET A 29 5.60 3.04 -12.63
C MET A 29 5.71 1.52 -12.92
N ASP A 30 5.55 0.67 -11.90
CA ASP A 30 5.61 -0.79 -12.02
C ASP A 30 4.22 -1.46 -12.18
N GLY A 31 3.14 -0.68 -12.33
CA GLY A 31 1.76 -1.19 -12.36
C GLY A 31 1.19 -1.62 -11.00
N TYR A 32 1.95 -1.39 -9.91
CA TYR A 32 1.51 -1.60 -8.55
C TYR A 32 0.98 -0.29 -7.95
N TYR A 33 -0.21 -0.35 -7.35
CA TYR A 33 -0.68 0.74 -6.50
C TYR A 33 0.13 0.81 -5.20
N MET A 34 0.22 1.98 -4.57
CA MET A 34 0.96 2.09 -3.30
C MET A 34 0.40 1.20 -2.19
N LEU A 35 -0.90 0.87 -2.24
CA LEU A 35 -1.50 -0.07 -1.31
C LEU A 35 -0.89 -1.47 -1.40
N HIS A 36 -0.62 -1.96 -2.61
CA HIS A 36 0.07 -3.23 -2.85
C HIS A 36 1.45 -3.26 -2.22
N ARG A 37 2.23 -2.18 -2.43
CA ARG A 37 3.58 -2.09 -1.89
C ARG A 37 3.58 -1.96 -0.36
N ALA A 38 2.64 -1.21 0.22
CA ALA A 38 2.51 -1.11 1.68
C ALA A 38 2.10 -2.44 2.32
N ALA A 39 1.21 -3.18 1.67
CA ALA A 39 0.75 -4.49 2.09
C ALA A 39 1.86 -5.55 2.02
N SER A 40 2.58 -5.63 0.89
CA SER A 40 3.72 -6.55 0.70
C SER A 40 4.89 -6.21 1.62
N ALA A 41 5.11 -4.94 1.95
CA ALA A 41 6.20 -4.52 2.84
C ALA A 41 5.86 -4.62 4.34
N GLY A 42 4.65 -5.05 4.71
CA GLY A 42 4.23 -5.12 6.11
C GLY A 42 4.05 -3.75 6.78
N SER A 43 4.02 -2.66 6.01
CA SER A 43 3.93 -1.31 6.56
C SER A 43 2.48 -0.95 6.90
N ALA A 44 2.00 -1.50 8.01
CA ALA A 44 0.63 -1.29 8.49
C ALA A 44 0.32 0.21 8.71
N THR A 45 1.31 1.02 9.08
CA THR A 45 1.13 2.47 9.26
C THR A 45 0.88 3.18 7.94
N CYS A 46 1.69 2.90 6.91
CA CYS A 46 1.50 3.48 5.57
C CYS A 46 0.19 2.99 4.94
N LEU A 47 -0.11 1.71 5.10
CA LEU A 47 -1.37 1.11 4.64
C LEU A 47 -2.59 1.81 5.25
N LYS A 48 -2.62 1.97 6.58
CA LYS A 48 -3.67 2.72 7.29
C LYS A 48 -3.81 4.15 6.80
N TYR A 49 -2.68 4.82 6.56
CA TYR A 49 -2.68 6.19 6.07
C TYR A 49 -3.31 6.30 4.68
N LEU A 50 -2.95 5.40 3.76
CA LEU A 50 -3.47 5.36 2.40
C LEU A 50 -4.97 5.07 2.35
N ILE A 51 -5.43 4.08 3.13
CA ILE A 51 -6.86 3.74 3.23
C ILE A 51 -7.64 4.95 3.77
N LYS A 52 -7.11 5.62 4.79
CA LYS A 52 -7.73 6.84 5.34
C LYS A 52 -7.76 8.00 4.35
N LYS A 53 -6.85 8.01 3.37
CA LYS A 53 -6.83 8.98 2.28
C LYS A 53 -7.80 8.67 1.14
N GLY A 54 -8.46 7.50 1.18
CA GLY A 54 -9.43 7.08 0.18
C GLY A 54 -8.83 6.22 -0.93
N ALA A 55 -7.71 5.54 -0.67
CA ALA A 55 -7.19 4.55 -1.59
C ALA A 55 -8.16 3.35 -1.70
N ASP A 56 -8.37 2.88 -2.92
CA ASP A 56 -9.18 1.69 -3.18
C ASP A 56 -8.49 0.43 -2.62
N VAL A 57 -9.16 -0.25 -1.69
CA VAL A 57 -8.65 -1.47 -1.03
C VAL A 57 -8.72 -2.71 -1.90
N ASN A 58 -9.58 -2.69 -2.93
CA ASN A 58 -9.83 -3.80 -3.85
C ASN A 58 -9.12 -3.64 -5.19
N VAL A 59 -8.28 -2.61 -5.31
CA VAL A 59 -7.54 -2.33 -6.53
C VAL A 59 -6.63 -3.50 -6.89
N THR A 60 -6.57 -3.89 -8.16
CA THR A 60 -5.74 -5.02 -8.60
C THR A 60 -4.46 -4.55 -9.29
N ASP A 61 -3.35 -5.23 -9.07
CA ASP A 61 -2.10 -5.04 -9.81
C ASP A 61 -2.18 -5.63 -11.24
N ILE A 62 -1.07 -5.55 -11.98
CA ILE A 62 -0.94 -6.10 -13.35
C ILE A 62 -1.14 -7.62 -13.43
N ASN A 63 -1.01 -8.33 -12.31
CA ASN A 63 -1.19 -9.78 -12.21
C ASN A 63 -2.61 -10.15 -11.73
N GLY A 64 -3.47 -9.15 -11.47
CA GLY A 64 -4.80 -9.34 -10.91
C GLY A 64 -4.80 -9.62 -9.40
N LEU A 65 -3.70 -9.38 -8.71
CA LEU A 65 -3.60 -9.54 -7.26
C LEU A 65 -4.07 -8.27 -6.56
N THR A 66 -4.75 -8.43 -5.43
CA THR A 66 -5.15 -7.32 -4.55
C THR A 66 -4.06 -7.04 -3.50
N PRO A 67 -4.13 -5.89 -2.80
CA PRO A 67 -3.27 -5.62 -1.65
C PRO A 67 -3.40 -6.70 -0.57
N LEU A 68 -4.60 -7.28 -0.41
CA LEU A 68 -4.82 -8.37 0.55
C LEU A 68 -4.07 -9.64 0.13
N ASP A 69 -4.11 -9.99 -1.16
CA ASP A 69 -3.38 -11.16 -1.67
C ASP A 69 -1.89 -11.02 -1.38
N LEU A 70 -1.31 -9.85 -1.63
CA LEU A 70 0.10 -9.59 -1.34
C LEU A 70 0.42 -9.64 0.16
N ALA A 71 -0.44 -9.07 1.02
CA ALA A 71 -0.24 -9.16 2.47
C ALA A 71 -0.26 -10.62 2.95
N VAL A 72 -1.15 -11.45 2.41
CA VAL A 72 -1.25 -12.87 2.76
C VAL A 72 -0.06 -13.68 2.24
N LEU A 73 0.37 -13.41 1.00
CA LEU A 73 1.52 -14.09 0.38
C LEU A 73 2.83 -13.82 1.14
N GLU A 74 3.03 -12.59 1.61
CA GLU A 74 4.22 -12.19 2.38
C GLU A 74 4.10 -12.52 3.88
N GLY A 75 2.92 -12.95 4.36
CA GLY A 75 2.69 -13.29 5.77
C GLY A 75 2.48 -12.08 6.68
N GLU A 76 2.11 -10.94 6.12
CA GLU A 76 1.93 -9.67 6.82
C GLU A 76 0.53 -9.56 7.45
N PHE A 77 0.32 -10.35 8.51
CA PHE A 77 -0.98 -10.53 9.16
C PHE A 77 -1.62 -9.23 9.67
N ASP A 78 -0.82 -8.26 10.14
CA ASP A 78 -1.33 -6.96 10.61
C ASP A 78 -1.92 -6.13 9.47
N CYS A 79 -1.27 -6.17 8.30
CA CYS A 79 -1.77 -5.51 7.09
C CYS A 79 -3.02 -6.22 6.56
N ALA A 80 -2.98 -7.55 6.46
CA ALA A 80 -4.11 -8.36 6.01
C ALA A 80 -5.34 -8.16 6.90
N THR A 81 -5.17 -8.19 8.22
CA THR A 81 -6.25 -7.95 9.18
C THR A 81 -6.85 -6.56 9.01
N TYR A 82 -6.02 -5.54 8.77
CA TYR A 82 -6.52 -4.19 8.57
C TYR A 82 -7.27 -4.05 7.24
N LEU A 83 -6.76 -4.62 6.16
CA LEU A 83 -7.42 -4.65 4.85
C LEU A 83 -8.81 -5.29 4.92
N ILE A 84 -8.91 -6.46 5.55
CA ILE A 84 -10.20 -7.15 5.77
C ILE A 84 -11.17 -6.26 6.56
N ARG A 85 -10.68 -5.57 7.61
CA ARG A 85 -11.51 -4.64 8.40
C ARG A 85 -11.91 -3.39 7.63
N SER A 86 -11.18 -3.05 6.56
CA SER A 86 -11.46 -1.94 5.68
C SER A 86 -12.34 -2.31 4.48
N GLY A 87 -12.78 -3.57 4.37
CA GLY A 87 -13.68 -4.04 3.31
C GLY A 87 -12.98 -4.53 2.04
N ALA A 88 -11.73 -4.99 2.17
CA ALA A 88 -11.08 -5.83 1.16
C ALA A 88 -11.70 -7.24 1.11
#